data_AF-A0A8C6K8X8-F1
#
_entry.id   AF-A0A8C6K8X8-F1
#
_cell.length_a   1.000
_cell.length_b   1.000
_cell.length_c   1.000
_cell.angle_alpha   90.00
_cell.angle_beta   90.00
_cell.angle_gamma   90.00
#
_symmetry.space_group_name_H-M   'P 1'
#
loop_
_entity.id
_entity.type
_entity.pdbx_description
1 polymer ?
#
loop_
_entity_poly.entity_id
_entity_poly.type
_entity_poly.pdbx_seq_one_letter_code
_entity_poly.pdbx_strand_id
1 'polypeptide(L)' 'MSKNAKIVLIFGGFVTAVAAAFYPIFFYPLTHKDDYREVQKVNRAGINQADVQPVGLKVWSDPFKPADK' A
#
# COMPACT_ATOMS: atom_id res chain seq x y z
N MET A 1 27.74 22.94 18.76
CA MET A 1 27.10 21.60 18.74
C MET A 1 28.15 20.55 18.40
N SER A 2 28.22 19.46 19.17
CA SER A 2 29.24 18.41 18.94
C SER A 2 29.03 17.72 17.59
N LYS A 3 30.11 17.16 17.02
CA LYS A 3 30.06 16.43 15.74
C LYS A 3 29.04 15.27 15.80
N ASN A 4 28.96 14.59 16.93
CA ASN A 4 28.02 13.48 17.15
C ASN A 4 26.56 13.97 17.17
N ALA A 5 26.29 15.12 17.82
CA ALA A 5 24.95 15.69 17.83
C ALA A 5 24.49 16.13 16.42
N LYS A 6 25.39 16.63 15.57
CA LYS A 6 25.08 16.93 14.15
C LYS A 6 24.68 15.67 13.38
N ILE A 7 25.42 14.59 13.56
CA ILE A 7 25.15 13.31 12.88
C ILE A 7 23.80 12.76 13.31
N VAL A 8 23.51 12.75 14.61
CA VAL A 8 22.22 12.27 15.15
C VAL A 8 21.05 13.07 14.59
N LEU A 9 21.17 14.41 14.51
CA LEU A 9 20.11 15.25 13.96
C LEU A 9 19.86 14.99 12.47
N ILE A 10 20.93 14.90 11.67
CA ILE A 10 20.80 14.67 10.22
C ILE A 10 20.21 13.29 9.96
N PHE A 11 20.79 12.26 10.58
CA PHE A 11 20.35 10.88 10.35
C PHE A 11 18.95 10.63 10.92
N GLY A 12 18.67 11.11 12.13
CA GLY A 12 17.35 11.03 12.75
C GLY A 12 16.30 11.75 11.91
N GLY A 13 16.57 12.99 11.48
CA GLY A 13 15.68 13.74 10.61
C GLY A 13 15.42 13.05 9.28
N PHE A 14 16.45 12.46 8.66
CA PHE A 14 16.29 11.67 7.44
C PHE A 14 15.39 10.46 7.65
N VAL A 15 15.64 9.64 8.68
CA VAL A 15 14.81 8.46 8.99
C VAL A 15 13.36 8.87 9.30
N THR A 16 13.16 9.96 10.03
CA THR A 16 11.82 10.52 10.29
C THR A 16 11.12 10.95 9.01
N ALA A 17 11.81 11.65 8.10
CA ALA A 17 11.25 12.06 6.82
C ALA A 17 10.84 10.85 5.96
N VAL A 18 11.70 9.83 5.92
CA VAL A 18 11.43 8.56 5.22
C VAL A 18 10.20 7.87 5.81
N ALA A 19 10.14 7.71 7.13
CA ALA A 19 8.99 7.08 7.79
C ALA A 19 7.68 7.86 7.55
N ALA A 20 7.73 9.20 7.62
CA ALA A 20 6.58 10.06 7.35
C ALA A 20 6.08 9.90 5.91
N ALA A 21 6.99 9.85 4.93
CA ALA A 21 6.64 9.62 3.53
C ALA A 21 6.03 8.23 3.28
N PHE A 22 6.51 7.21 3.99
CA PHE A 22 6.00 5.84 3.85
C PHE A 22 4.70 5.58 4.61
N TYR A 23 4.34 6.41 5.58
CA TYR A 23 3.09 6.25 6.35
C TYR A 23 1.84 6.09 5.46
N PRO A 24 1.53 6.99 4.51
CA PRO A 24 0.36 6.85 3.65
C PRO A 24 0.47 5.71 2.62
N ILE A 25 1.67 5.19 2.36
CA ILE A 25 1.91 4.15 1.34
C ILE A 25 1.73 2.75 1.93
N PHE A 26 2.29 2.52 3.12
CA PHE A 26 2.30 1.20 3.76
C PHE A 26 1.33 1.10 4.92
N PHE A 27 1.46 2.00 5.90
CA PHE A 27 0.78 1.84 7.18
C PHE A 27 -0.70 2.17 7.06
N TYR A 28 -1.04 3.31 6.47
CA TYR A 28 -2.43 3.75 6.35
C TYR A 28 -3.30 2.74 5.58
N PRO A 29 -2.91 2.24 4.39
CA PRO A 29 -3.73 1.26 3.68
C PRO A 29 -3.88 -0.07 4.41
N LEU A 30 -2.86 -0.49 5.17
CA LEU A 30 -2.90 -1.72 5.95
C LEU A 30 -3.77 -1.61 7.20
N THR A 31 -3.92 -0.41 7.78
CA THR A 31 -4.79 -0.19 8.94
C THR A 31 -6.23 0.17 8.56
N HIS A 32 -6.47 0.62 7.32
CA HIS A 32 -7.78 1.03 6.80
C HIS A 32 -8.30 0.09 5.71
N LYS A 33 -8.08 -1.22 5.86
CA LYS A 33 -8.40 -2.23 4.83
C LYS A 33 -9.86 -2.18 4.37
N ASP A 34 -10.79 -1.92 5.28
CA ASP A 34 -12.22 -1.89 4.94
C ASP A 34 -12.58 -0.70 4.05
N ASP A 35 -12.02 0.49 4.30
CA ASP A 35 -12.21 1.67 3.43
C ASP A 35 -11.74 1.38 2.01
N TYR A 36 -10.54 0.81 1.88
CA TYR A 36 -9.99 0.45 0.57
C TYR A 36 -10.77 -0.67 -0.11
N ARG A 37 -11.32 -1.61 0.66
CA ARG A 37 -12.21 -2.66 0.14
C ARG A 37 -13.50 -2.07 -0.41
N GLU A 38 -14.13 -1.13 0.28
CA GLU A 38 -15.35 -0.47 -0.20
C GLU A 38 -15.09 0.35 -1.46
N VAL A 39 -14.01 1.14 -1.48
CA VAL A 39 -13.58 1.87 -2.69
C VAL A 39 -13.35 0.92 -3.87
N GLN A 40 -12.72 -0.23 -3.62
CA GLN A 40 -12.46 -1.22 -4.65
C GLN A 40 -13.74 -1.90 -5.16
N LYS A 41 -14.71 -2.21 -4.28
CA LYS A 41 -16.02 -2.76 -4.67
C LYS A 41 -16.75 -1.82 -5.63
N VAL A 42 -16.77 -0.52 -5.32
CA VAL A 42 -17.41 0.50 -6.17
C VAL A 42 -16.68 0.62 -7.51
N ASN A 43 -15.34 0.74 -7.49
CA ASN A 43 -14.54 0.91 -8.70
C ASN A 43 -14.53 -0.33 -9.62
N ARG A 44 -14.86 -1.51 -9.09
CA ARG A 44 -14.94 -2.77 -9.85
C ARG A 44 -16.37 -3.24 -10.12
N ALA A 45 -17.37 -2.44 -9.79
CA ALA A 45 -18.75 -2.78 -10.07
C ALA A 45 -18.94 -3.00 -11.58
N GLY A 46 -19.47 -4.17 -11.96
CA GLY A 46 -19.72 -4.52 -13.36
C GLY A 46 -18.50 -4.93 -14.19
N ILE A 47 -17.29 -4.99 -13.59
CA ILE A 47 -16.08 -5.45 -14.29
C ILE A 47 -15.94 -6.96 -14.12
N ASN A 48 -16.09 -7.72 -15.22
CA ASN A 48 -15.63 -9.10 -15.27
C ASN A 48 -14.12 -9.13 -15.54
N GLN A 49 -13.33 -9.45 -14.50
CA GLN A 49 -11.87 -9.42 -14.57
C GLN A 49 -11.28 -10.32 -15.64
N ALA A 50 -11.96 -11.40 -16.02
CA ALA A 50 -11.51 -12.30 -17.07
C ALA A 50 -11.56 -11.66 -18.47
N ASP A 51 -12.49 -10.71 -18.68
CA ASP A 51 -12.74 -10.09 -19.98
C ASP A 51 -11.78 -8.92 -20.25
N VAL A 52 -11.26 -8.28 -19.20
CA VAL A 52 -10.30 -7.17 -19.30
C VAL A 52 -8.86 -7.68 -19.40
N GLN A 53 -8.59 -8.88 -18.88
CA GLN A 53 -7.23 -9.37 -18.76
C GLN A 53 -6.72 -9.99 -20.06
N PRO A 54 -5.43 -9.75 -20.39
CA PRO A 54 -4.80 -10.34 -21.56
C PRO A 54 -4.84 -11.87 -21.50
N VAL A 55 -5.16 -12.48 -22.64
CA VAL A 55 -5.25 -13.94 -22.79
C VAL A 55 -3.92 -14.62 -22.45
N GLY A 56 -3.99 -15.77 -21.77
CA GLY A 56 -2.82 -16.57 -21.39
C GLY A 56 -2.08 -16.12 -20.12
N LEU A 57 -2.54 -15.05 -19.46
CA LEU A 57 -2.02 -14.63 -18.15
C LEU A 57 -3.00 -14.98 -17.02
N LYS A 58 -2.44 -15.29 -15.84
CA LYS A 58 -3.25 -15.57 -14.64
C LYS A 58 -4.07 -14.33 -14.28
N VAL A 59 -5.38 -14.51 -14.13
CA VAL A 59 -6.29 -13.48 -13.62
C VAL A 59 -5.73 -12.91 -12.31
N TRP A 60 -5.45 -11.62 -12.27
CA TRP A 60 -4.97 -10.93 -11.07
C TRP A 60 -5.89 -11.24 -9.89
N SER A 61 -5.31 -11.89 -8.88
CA SER A 61 -6.00 -12.24 -7.64
C SER A 61 -6.38 -10.96 -6.91
N ASP A 62 -7.67 -10.81 -6.62
CA ASP A 62 -8.17 -9.72 -5.79
C ASP A 62 -7.47 -9.77 -4.41
N PRO A 63 -6.75 -8.70 -4.00
CA PRO A 63 -6.00 -8.68 -2.75
C PRO A 63 -6.86 -8.85 -1.49
N PHE A 64 -8.19 -8.71 -1.59
CA PHE A 64 -9.12 -8.96 -0.50
C PHE A 64 -9.86 -10.28 -0.61
N LYS A 65 -9.66 -11.06 -1.68
CA LYS A 65 -10.21 -12.40 -1.79
C LYS A 65 -9.58 -13.26 -0.69
N PRO A 66 -10.38 -13.99 0.10
CA PRO A 66 -9.83 -14.97 1.03
C PRO A 66 -8.87 -15.90 0.29
N ALA A 67 -7.70 -16.17 0.87
CA ALA A 67 -6.92 -17.31 0.42
C ALA A 67 -7.81 -18.54 0.65
N ASP A 68 -8.16 -19.24 -0.42
CA ASP A 68 -8.99 -20.43 -0.35
C ASP A 68 -8.41 -21.38 0.72
N LYS A 69 -9.25 -21.89 1.62
CA LYS A 69 -8.89 -22.99 2.52
C LYS A 69 -8.86 -24.30 1.74
#